data_AF-A0A6L7JGY2-F1
#
_entry.id   AF-A0A6L7JGY2-F1
#
_cell.length_a   1.000
_cell.length_b   1.000
_cell.length_c   1.000
_cell.angle_alpha   90.00
_cell.angle_beta   90.00
_cell.angle_gamma   90.00
#
_symmetry.space_group_name_H-M   'P 1'
#
loop_
_entity.id
_entity.type
_entity.pdbx_description
1 polymer ?
#
loop_
_entity_poly.entity_id
_entity_poly.type
_entity_poly.pdbx_seq_one_letter_code
_entity_poly.pdbx_strand_id
1 'polypeptide(L)'
;MKNRLVALAIAGLLVLSSAPAAAAARCDFVLGFAAIKTLITLSEGADRVGACLENERFNPTTGEATQRTESGLLTWRKADNWTAFSDGQQTWVNGPYGLQSRPDGDLLAWERIAQLNQNASDFSYQVGRPGGSINYASIGGPLTFNLAVSKDTSSSNVLGYLFEGLTEISWLTNQVEPALAESWTHSDDGLTWTFSLRRDVRWHDGEPFTARDVEFTFNRIIYNDDIPASSRDSFTFRFLDQESGQWQEARMSVAAVDEYTVRFDLPVSFAPFLRAMGTAIYPRHVLEKYVDEGTFAEAWGVDTEPAEIIGTGPFTIESYDPDEQLTLRRNPNYWLRDAAGNSLPYLDSVNFRYVPDFDAELELFLAGEVDVHGVLGEEYADLKSREADGDFTIHRRGPTFGSTFLTFNMNPGRDPDSGQPYLEPKVLAWFTNTEFRRAAAHSIDRDEIIGQVLNGFGTAQWSSVSPSAGDFHNPDVPRYEYDPARAGQILDGLGWRDTNGDGIREDSAGNEIAFKLVTNKGNSVRERVAAIISRGLADI
;
A
#
# COMPACT_ATOMS: atom_id res chain seq x y z
N MET A 1 -36.08 -6.00 100.10
CA MET A 1 -35.74 -7.37 100.57
C MET A 1 -34.56 -7.85 99.71
N LYS A 2 -33.33 -7.70 100.24
CA LYS A 2 -32.42 -8.78 100.68
C LYS A 2 -32.02 -9.70 99.50
N ASN A 3 -30.78 -9.69 99.02
CA ASN A 3 -29.64 -10.24 99.75
C ASN A 3 -28.29 -9.57 99.45
N ARG A 4 -27.51 -9.45 100.53
CA ARG A 4 -26.11 -9.02 100.62
C ARG A 4 -25.17 -10.20 100.32
N LEU A 5 -23.98 -9.93 99.80
CA LEU A 5 -22.75 -10.64 100.20
C LEU A 5 -21.48 -9.86 99.78
N VAL A 6 -20.89 -9.22 100.80
CA VAL A 6 -19.44 -9.09 101.14
C VAL A 6 -18.46 -9.44 100.00
N ALA A 7 -17.83 -8.46 99.34
CA ALA A 7 -16.55 -7.79 99.69
C ALA A 7 -15.31 -8.69 99.72
N LEU A 8 -14.37 -8.44 98.79
CA LEU A 8 -12.98 -8.12 99.13
C LEU A 8 -12.28 -7.48 97.92
N ALA A 9 -11.60 -6.37 98.16
CA ALA A 9 -10.78 -5.64 97.21
C ALA A 9 -9.32 -6.10 97.31
N ILE A 10 -8.65 -6.34 96.19
CA ILE A 10 -7.19 -6.29 96.07
C ILE A 10 -6.85 -5.58 94.76
N ALA A 11 -6.11 -4.50 94.87
CA ALA A 11 -5.55 -3.74 93.76
C ALA A 11 -4.32 -4.46 93.20
N GLY A 12 -4.30 -4.66 91.87
CA GLY A 12 -3.11 -5.06 91.12
C GLY A 12 -3.01 -4.21 89.86
N LEU A 13 -1.89 -3.51 89.69
CA LEU A 13 -1.55 -2.78 88.47
C LEU A 13 -1.55 -3.74 87.28
N LEU A 14 -2.41 -3.50 86.29
CA LEU A 14 -2.33 -4.13 84.96
C LEU A 14 -1.77 -3.12 83.96
N VAL A 15 -0.70 -3.55 83.29
CA VAL A 15 -0.04 -2.88 82.18
C VAL A 15 -1.05 -2.66 81.04
N LEU A 16 -1.25 -1.41 80.62
CA LEU A 16 -1.98 -1.07 79.40
C LEU A 16 -1.14 -1.52 78.19
N SER A 17 -1.47 -2.69 77.63
CA SER A 17 -0.94 -3.13 76.34
C SER A 17 -1.51 -2.25 75.24
N SER A 18 -0.65 -1.47 74.57
CA SER A 18 -0.97 -0.79 73.33
C SER A 18 -1.31 -1.82 72.24
N ALA A 19 -2.51 -1.74 71.68
CA ALA A 19 -2.88 -2.49 70.49
C ALA A 19 -1.94 -2.13 69.31
N PRO A 20 -1.56 -3.09 68.45
CA PRO A 20 -0.70 -2.81 67.32
C PRO A 20 -1.48 -2.01 66.26
N ALA A 21 -0.82 -1.04 65.66
CA ALA A 21 -1.33 -0.28 64.52
C ALA A 21 -1.68 -1.24 63.37
N ALA A 22 -2.85 -1.05 62.75
CA ALA A 22 -3.25 -1.78 61.56
C ALA A 22 -2.23 -1.49 60.43
N ALA A 23 -1.58 -2.54 59.92
CA ALA A 23 -0.71 -2.46 58.77
C ALA A 23 -1.52 -2.02 57.53
N ALA A 24 -1.03 -1.01 56.81
CA ALA A 24 -1.59 -0.61 55.52
C ALA A 24 -1.61 -1.81 54.55
N ALA A 25 -2.74 -2.03 53.87
CA ALA A 25 -2.84 -3.05 52.83
C ALA A 25 -1.78 -2.77 51.76
N ARG A 26 -0.89 -3.74 51.52
CA ARG A 26 0.06 -3.69 50.40
C ARG A 26 -0.75 -3.86 49.11
N CYS A 27 -0.49 -3.02 48.13
CA CYS A 27 -1.02 -3.21 46.79
C CYS A 27 -0.30 -4.38 46.11
N ASP A 28 -0.93 -4.96 45.09
CA ASP A 28 -0.37 -6.06 44.30
C ASP A 28 -0.49 -5.77 42.81
N PHE A 29 0.44 -6.32 42.01
CA PHE A 29 0.29 -6.41 40.56
C PHE A 29 -0.48 -7.69 40.24
N VAL A 30 -1.53 -7.59 39.43
CA VAL A 30 -2.37 -8.73 39.04
C VAL A 30 -2.44 -8.86 37.53
N LEU A 31 -2.74 -10.08 37.04
CA LEU A 31 -3.00 -10.38 35.63
C LEU A 31 -1.92 -9.82 34.68
N GLY A 32 -2.32 -9.01 33.70
CA GLY A 32 -1.44 -8.44 32.69
C GLY A 32 -0.36 -7.54 33.27
N PHE A 33 -0.63 -6.84 34.38
CA PHE A 33 0.36 -5.98 35.05
C PHE A 33 1.46 -6.78 35.75
N ALA A 34 1.12 -7.94 36.33
CA ALA A 34 2.13 -8.87 36.85
C ALA A 34 2.98 -9.46 35.72
N ALA A 35 2.34 -9.81 34.59
CA ALA A 35 3.01 -10.38 33.43
C ALA A 35 4.00 -9.40 32.80
N ILE A 36 3.57 -8.17 32.49
CA ILE A 36 4.46 -7.18 31.86
C ILE A 36 5.61 -6.75 32.77
N LYS A 37 5.36 -6.60 34.08
CA LYS A 37 6.44 -6.34 35.05
C LYS A 37 7.51 -7.43 35.00
N THR A 38 7.09 -8.69 34.95
CA THR A 38 8.01 -9.83 34.86
C THR A 38 8.81 -9.78 33.56
N LEU A 39 8.14 -9.54 32.43
CA LEU A 39 8.78 -9.44 31.12
C LEU A 39 9.82 -8.31 31.08
N ILE A 40 9.48 -7.12 31.58
CA ILE A 40 10.41 -5.98 31.64
C ILE A 40 11.62 -6.33 32.50
N THR A 41 11.40 -6.93 33.68
CA THR A 41 12.49 -7.32 34.58
C THR A 41 13.44 -8.31 33.92
N LEU A 42 12.91 -9.28 33.16
CA LEU A 42 13.71 -10.25 32.42
C LEU A 42 14.47 -9.62 31.25
N SER A 43 13.83 -8.71 30.51
CA SER A 43 14.41 -8.07 29.32
C SER A 43 15.52 -7.08 29.68
N GLU A 44 15.30 -6.26 30.72
CA GLU A 44 16.21 -5.18 31.12
C GLU A 44 17.28 -5.63 32.13
N GLY A 45 17.12 -6.82 32.71
CA GLY A 45 17.96 -7.31 33.81
C GLY A 45 17.82 -6.51 35.11
N ALA A 46 16.77 -5.68 35.24
CA ALA A 46 16.50 -4.84 36.40
C ALA A 46 14.99 -4.55 36.57
N ASP A 47 14.52 -4.36 37.81
CA ASP A 47 13.12 -3.95 38.08
C ASP A 47 12.93 -2.48 37.75
N ARG A 48 12.54 -2.18 36.50
CA ARG A 48 12.22 -0.83 36.04
C ARG A 48 10.86 -0.33 36.55
N VAL A 49 9.93 -1.24 36.83
CA VAL A 49 8.54 -0.92 37.19
C VAL A 49 8.45 -0.45 38.64
N GLY A 50 9.25 -1.02 39.54
CA GLY A 50 9.26 -0.67 40.96
C GLY A 50 8.06 -1.24 41.74
N ALA A 51 7.86 -0.77 42.97
CA ALA A 51 6.69 -1.17 43.75
C ALA A 51 5.42 -0.50 43.23
N CYS A 52 4.27 -1.13 43.42
CA CYS A 52 2.99 -0.48 43.18
C CYS A 52 2.76 0.60 44.26
N LEU A 53 2.04 1.66 43.91
CA LEU A 53 1.58 2.68 44.86
C LEU A 53 0.10 2.51 45.21
N GLU A 54 -0.63 1.78 44.37
CA GLU A 54 -2.05 1.50 44.50
C GLU A 54 -2.42 0.23 43.72
N ASN A 55 -3.63 -0.29 43.96
CA ASN A 55 -4.20 -1.36 43.13
C ASN A 55 -4.66 -0.81 41.78
N GLU A 56 -4.81 -1.70 40.80
CA GLU A 56 -5.33 -1.35 39.48
C GLU A 56 -6.70 -0.66 39.55
N ARG A 57 -6.90 0.34 38.69
CA ARG A 57 -8.14 1.09 38.56
C ARG A 57 -8.69 0.94 37.16
N PHE A 58 -9.95 0.55 37.07
CA PHE A 58 -10.68 0.43 35.81
C PHE A 58 -11.47 1.72 35.51
N ASN A 59 -11.31 2.26 34.31
CA ASN A 59 -12.11 3.38 33.83
C ASN A 59 -13.43 2.84 33.27
N PRO A 60 -14.59 3.15 33.87
CA PRO A 60 -15.88 2.62 33.42
C PRO A 60 -16.33 3.19 32.06
N THR A 61 -15.72 4.29 31.59
CA THR A 61 -16.06 4.95 30.32
C THR A 61 -15.25 4.38 29.17
N THR A 62 -13.92 4.34 29.30
CA THR A 62 -13.02 3.82 28.25
C THR A 62 -12.85 2.31 28.33
N GLY A 63 -13.11 1.72 29.50
CA GLY A 63 -12.86 0.31 29.77
C GLY A 63 -11.38 -0.02 29.99
N GLU A 64 -10.51 0.97 30.13
CA GLU A 64 -9.07 0.76 30.32
C GLU A 64 -8.72 0.56 31.78
N ALA A 65 -7.63 -0.15 32.06
CA ALA A 65 -7.10 -0.29 33.42
C ALA A 65 -5.77 0.46 33.55
N THR A 66 -5.54 1.05 34.73
CA THR A 66 -4.29 1.76 35.04
C THR A 66 -3.79 1.41 36.43
N GLN A 67 -2.47 1.41 36.65
CA GLN A 67 -1.88 1.21 37.98
C GLN A 67 -0.61 2.04 38.11
N ARG A 68 -0.58 2.96 39.10
CA ARG A 68 0.61 3.76 39.39
C ARG A 68 1.65 2.96 40.16
N THR A 69 2.91 3.15 39.80
CA THR A 69 4.08 2.54 40.43
C THR A 69 5.06 3.61 40.87
N GLU A 70 6.06 3.24 41.66
CA GLU A 70 7.13 4.16 42.10
C GLU A 70 7.88 4.80 40.93
N SER A 71 7.93 4.11 39.79
CA SER A 71 8.75 4.50 38.64
C SER A 71 7.93 4.89 37.42
N GLY A 72 6.59 4.85 37.46
CA GLY A 72 5.78 5.14 36.29
C GLY A 72 4.33 4.70 36.35
N LEU A 73 3.75 4.46 35.18
CA LEU A 73 2.35 4.10 35.00
C LEU A 73 2.23 2.82 34.17
N LEU A 74 1.49 1.86 34.71
CA LEU A 74 1.00 0.70 33.96
C LEU A 74 -0.36 1.02 33.36
N THR A 75 -0.57 0.61 32.11
CA THR A 75 -1.83 0.79 31.39
C THR A 75 -2.21 -0.48 30.65
N TRP A 76 -3.49 -0.86 30.70
CA TRP A 76 -4.08 -1.88 29.84
C TRP A 76 -5.16 -1.23 28.99
N ARG A 77 -5.03 -1.40 27.68
CA ARG A 77 -5.95 -0.85 26.70
C ARG A 77 -6.96 -1.92 26.30
N LYS A 78 -8.25 -1.60 26.41
CA LYS A 78 -9.32 -2.53 26.03
C LYS A 78 -9.40 -2.76 24.52
N ALA A 79 -9.07 -1.73 23.72
CA ALA A 79 -9.22 -1.75 22.27
C ALA A 79 -8.36 -2.84 21.60
N ASP A 80 -7.16 -3.08 22.14
CA ASP A 80 -6.16 -3.97 21.56
C ASP A 80 -5.73 -5.10 22.53
N ASN A 81 -6.24 -5.07 23.77
CA ASN A 81 -5.90 -5.98 24.85
C ASN A 81 -4.40 -6.00 25.21
N TRP A 82 -3.69 -4.89 24.97
CA TRP A 82 -2.27 -4.78 25.27
C TRP A 82 -2.01 -4.15 26.64
N THR A 83 -0.88 -4.54 27.22
CA THR A 83 -0.36 -3.92 28.45
C THR A 83 0.87 -3.08 28.11
N ALA A 84 1.04 -1.96 28.81
CA ALA A 84 2.21 -1.12 28.68
C ALA A 84 2.64 -0.57 30.04
N PHE A 85 3.92 -0.22 30.15
CA PHE A 85 4.52 0.54 31.24
C PHE A 85 5.26 1.74 30.64
N SER A 86 5.05 2.94 31.18
CA SER A 86 5.87 4.11 30.85
C SER A 86 6.49 4.70 32.11
N ASP A 87 7.79 5.00 32.06
CA ASP A 87 8.51 5.76 33.09
C ASP A 87 8.61 7.27 32.77
N GLY A 88 7.94 7.71 31.70
CA GLY A 88 7.98 9.09 31.20
C GLY A 88 9.16 9.41 30.28
N GLN A 89 10.09 8.47 30.05
CA GLN A 89 11.13 8.58 29.02
C GLN A 89 11.04 7.43 28.00
N GLN A 90 10.76 6.22 28.47
CA GLN A 90 10.61 5.01 27.68
C GLN A 90 9.26 4.36 27.97
N THR A 91 8.62 3.86 26.94
CA THR A 91 7.45 2.98 27.05
C THR A 91 7.84 1.55 26.67
N TRP A 92 7.49 0.58 27.51
CA TRP A 92 7.52 -0.84 27.20
C TRP A 92 6.10 -1.32 26.94
N VAL A 93 5.88 -2.01 25.83
CA VAL A 93 4.56 -2.51 25.41
C VAL A 93 4.67 -4.01 25.19
N ASN A 94 3.77 -4.76 25.81
CA ASN A 94 3.62 -6.20 25.57
C ASN A 94 2.50 -6.41 24.56
N GLY A 95 2.89 -6.54 23.28
CA GLY A 95 1.99 -6.61 22.13
C GLY A 95 2.12 -7.92 21.33
N PRO A 96 1.77 -7.93 20.03
CA PRO A 96 1.67 -9.15 19.22
C PRO A 96 3.02 -9.85 19.01
N TYR A 97 4.13 -9.12 19.11
CA TYR A 97 5.49 -9.66 18.96
C TYR A 97 6.22 -9.76 20.31
N GLY A 98 5.48 -9.80 21.41
CA GLY A 98 6.03 -9.83 22.77
C GLY A 98 6.37 -8.44 23.30
N LEU A 99 7.29 -8.39 24.27
CA LEU A 99 7.74 -7.15 24.89
C LEU A 99 8.69 -6.39 23.97
N GLN A 100 8.33 -5.15 23.66
CA GLN A 100 9.17 -4.21 22.94
C GLN A 100 9.20 -2.87 23.67
N SER A 101 10.23 -2.06 23.42
CA SER A 101 10.33 -0.74 24.02
C SER A 101 10.56 0.34 22.95
N ARG A 102 10.12 1.55 23.26
CA ARG A 102 10.28 2.76 22.44
C ARG A 102 10.37 4.00 23.32
N PRO A 103 10.89 5.14 22.82
CA PRO A 103 10.75 6.42 23.50
C PRO A 103 9.29 6.75 23.81
N ASP A 104 9.05 7.45 24.92
CA ASP A 104 7.72 7.89 25.30
C ASP A 104 7.20 8.95 24.31
N GLY A 105 5.93 8.83 23.90
CA GLY A 105 5.32 9.65 22.84
C GLY A 105 5.49 9.15 21.41
N ASP A 106 6.42 8.23 21.15
CA ASP A 106 6.51 7.53 19.85
C ASP A 106 5.51 6.37 19.76
N LEU A 107 5.44 5.68 18.63
CA LEU A 107 4.69 4.42 18.47
C LEU A 107 5.57 3.36 17.80
N LEU A 108 5.38 2.09 18.16
CA LEU A 108 5.97 0.99 17.38
C LEU A 108 5.25 0.88 16.02
N ALA A 109 5.89 0.26 15.03
CA ALA A 109 5.31 0.15 13.69
C ALA A 109 3.93 -0.52 13.69
N TRP A 110 3.76 -1.59 14.48
CA TRP A 110 2.49 -2.29 14.63
C TRP A 110 1.45 -1.54 15.48
N GLU A 111 1.89 -0.69 16.43
CA GLU A 111 0.96 0.18 17.18
C GLU A 111 0.34 1.23 16.25
N ARG A 112 1.14 1.80 15.34
CA ARG A 112 0.62 2.72 14.30
C ARG A 112 -0.42 2.03 13.41
N ILE A 113 -0.15 0.81 12.98
CA ILE A 113 -1.09 0.04 12.14
C ILE A 113 -2.40 -0.22 12.90
N ALA A 114 -2.34 -0.62 14.17
CA ALA A 114 -3.55 -0.85 14.96
C ALA A 114 -4.37 0.42 15.15
N GLN A 115 -3.73 1.56 15.43
CA GLN A 115 -4.43 2.84 15.52
C GLN A 115 -5.04 3.26 14.18
N LEU A 116 -4.34 3.05 13.06
CA LEU A 116 -4.89 3.31 11.73
C LEU A 116 -6.10 2.43 11.43
N ASN A 117 -6.04 1.14 11.80
CA ASN A 117 -7.16 0.22 11.64
C ASN A 117 -8.37 0.63 12.48
N GLN A 118 -8.14 1.10 13.72
CA GLN A 118 -9.21 1.61 14.57
C GLN A 118 -9.83 2.90 14.02
N ASN A 119 -9.00 3.84 13.57
CA ASN A 119 -9.48 5.05 12.92
C ASN A 119 -10.29 4.72 11.66
N ALA A 120 -9.86 3.72 10.90
CA ALA A 120 -10.59 3.26 9.72
C ALA A 120 -11.92 2.57 10.08
N SER A 121 -11.98 1.79 11.16
CA SER A 121 -13.23 1.16 11.61
C SER A 121 -14.24 2.16 12.14
N ASP A 122 -13.76 3.25 12.75
CA ASP A 122 -14.60 4.32 13.29
C ASP A 122 -14.97 5.37 12.21
N PHE A 123 -14.32 5.34 11.05
CA PHE A 123 -14.60 6.24 9.96
C PHE A 123 -15.96 5.91 9.34
N SER A 124 -16.78 6.94 9.17
CA SER A 124 -18.03 6.86 8.42
C SER A 124 -18.06 7.96 7.37
N TYR A 125 -18.50 7.59 6.17
CA TYR A 125 -18.74 8.57 5.11
C TYR A 125 -19.78 9.58 5.58
N GLN A 126 -19.43 10.86 5.48
CA GLN A 126 -20.36 11.94 5.74
C GLN A 126 -21.07 12.33 4.44
N VAL A 127 -22.36 12.68 4.54
CA VAL A 127 -23.10 13.25 3.42
C VAL A 127 -22.46 14.59 3.05
N GLY A 128 -21.91 14.65 1.85
CA GLY A 128 -21.21 15.81 1.30
C GLY A 128 -22.17 16.84 0.71
N ARG A 129 -21.58 17.90 0.15
CA ARG A 129 -22.32 18.94 -0.58
C ARG A 129 -21.92 18.86 -2.05
N PRO A 130 -22.88 18.79 -2.99
CA PRO A 130 -22.57 18.86 -4.42
C PRO A 130 -21.90 20.19 -4.79
N GLY A 131 -21.02 20.12 -5.76
CA GLY A 131 -20.34 21.26 -6.35
C GLY A 131 -18.83 21.27 -6.10
N GLY A 132 -18.15 22.14 -6.84
CA GLY A 132 -16.72 22.40 -6.69
C GLY A 132 -15.84 21.50 -7.54
N SER A 133 -14.55 21.76 -7.48
CA SER A 133 -13.52 21.04 -8.22
C SER A 133 -12.43 20.58 -7.26
N ILE A 134 -11.71 19.54 -7.65
CA ILE A 134 -10.41 19.23 -7.05
C ILE A 134 -9.33 19.38 -8.13
N ASN A 135 -8.25 20.08 -7.79
CA ASN A 135 -7.17 20.43 -8.68
C ASN A 135 -5.89 19.73 -8.24
N TYR A 136 -5.31 18.95 -9.15
CA TYR A 136 -4.03 18.28 -8.99
C TYR A 136 -3.00 18.92 -9.92
N ALA A 137 -1.75 18.90 -9.51
CA ALA A 137 -0.63 19.04 -10.44
C ALA A 137 -0.05 17.65 -10.75
N SER A 138 0.48 17.49 -11.96
CA SER A 138 1.12 16.26 -12.42
C SER A 138 2.32 16.59 -13.29
N ILE A 139 3.40 15.82 -13.17
CA ILE A 139 4.60 15.98 -14.01
C ILE A 139 4.45 15.42 -15.44
N GLY A 140 3.25 14.99 -15.81
CA GLY A 140 2.92 14.53 -17.16
C GLY A 140 1.46 14.10 -17.33
N GLY A 141 0.99 14.15 -18.59
CA GLY A 141 -0.34 13.72 -19.01
C GLY A 141 -0.42 12.26 -19.46
N PRO A 142 -1.64 11.75 -19.72
CA PRO A 142 -1.85 10.43 -20.29
C PRO A 142 -1.21 10.32 -21.68
N LEU A 143 -0.59 9.18 -21.96
CA LEU A 143 -0.03 8.85 -23.28
C LEU A 143 -1.03 8.08 -24.16
N THR A 144 -2.11 7.59 -23.55
CA THR A 144 -3.24 6.94 -24.22
C THR A 144 -4.49 7.04 -23.33
N PHE A 145 -5.67 7.00 -23.94
CA PHE A 145 -6.94 6.81 -23.24
C PHE A 145 -7.41 5.34 -23.26
N ASN A 146 -6.61 4.43 -23.82
CA ASN A 146 -6.88 3.00 -23.84
C ASN A 146 -6.21 2.30 -22.66
N LEU A 147 -6.97 2.09 -21.59
CA LEU A 147 -6.46 1.48 -20.36
C LEU A 147 -5.90 0.07 -20.56
N ALA A 148 -6.39 -0.68 -21.56
CA ALA A 148 -5.95 -2.06 -21.79
C ALA A 148 -4.49 -2.12 -22.24
N VAL A 149 -4.03 -1.15 -23.03
CA VAL A 149 -2.69 -1.09 -23.61
C VAL A 149 -1.78 -0.03 -22.97
N SER A 150 -2.28 0.70 -21.98
CA SER A 150 -1.52 1.62 -21.13
C SER A 150 -0.32 0.92 -20.48
N LYS A 151 0.83 1.60 -20.49
CA LYS A 151 2.11 1.12 -19.93
C LYS A 151 2.75 2.11 -18.96
N ASP A 152 2.00 3.14 -18.59
CA ASP A 152 2.47 4.25 -17.78
C ASP A 152 1.43 4.63 -16.70
N THR A 153 1.92 5.30 -15.67
CA THR A 153 1.11 5.68 -14.51
C THR A 153 0.26 6.92 -14.81
N SER A 154 0.72 7.85 -15.67
CA SER A 154 -0.05 9.07 -15.96
C SER A 154 -1.36 8.76 -16.67
N SER A 155 -1.38 7.78 -17.58
CA SER A 155 -2.60 7.27 -18.21
C SER A 155 -3.50 6.57 -17.19
N SER A 156 -2.96 5.60 -16.46
CA SER A 156 -3.74 4.77 -15.53
C SER A 156 -4.39 5.58 -14.39
N ASN A 157 -3.71 6.64 -13.91
CA ASN A 157 -4.22 7.53 -12.86
C ASN A 157 -5.50 8.28 -13.29
N VAL A 158 -5.55 8.78 -14.52
CA VAL A 158 -6.73 9.49 -15.03
C VAL A 158 -7.82 8.51 -15.39
N LEU A 159 -7.47 7.39 -16.03
CA LEU A 159 -8.44 6.41 -16.52
C LEU A 159 -9.16 5.65 -15.39
N GLY A 160 -8.60 5.62 -14.18
CA GLY A 160 -9.29 5.11 -12.98
C GLY A 160 -10.55 5.90 -12.58
N TYR A 161 -10.74 7.12 -13.09
CA TYR A 161 -11.99 7.89 -12.91
C TYR A 161 -13.08 7.53 -13.95
N LEU A 162 -12.69 6.87 -15.03
CA LEU A 162 -13.55 6.55 -16.17
C LEU A 162 -14.00 5.08 -16.16
N PHE A 163 -13.10 4.16 -15.78
CA PHE A 163 -13.35 2.72 -15.87
C PHE A 163 -13.44 2.06 -14.51
N GLU A 164 -14.40 1.15 -14.37
CA GLU A 164 -14.66 0.39 -13.14
C GLU A 164 -14.61 -1.12 -13.42
N GLY A 165 -14.38 -1.91 -12.37
CA GLY A 165 -14.46 -3.36 -12.40
C GLY A 165 -15.73 -3.91 -11.76
N LEU A 166 -15.89 -5.23 -11.77
CA LEU A 166 -17.01 -5.89 -11.09
C LEU A 166 -16.97 -5.70 -9.57
N THR A 167 -15.77 -5.60 -9.03
CA THR A 167 -15.49 -5.34 -7.62
C THR A 167 -14.60 -4.12 -7.47
N GLU A 168 -14.51 -3.59 -6.26
CA GLU A 168 -13.53 -2.57 -5.89
C GLU A 168 -12.87 -2.92 -4.55
N ILE A 169 -11.78 -2.21 -4.22
CA ILE A 169 -11.13 -2.34 -2.91
C ILE A 169 -11.51 -1.15 -2.04
N SER A 170 -12.11 -1.46 -0.90
CA SER A 170 -12.46 -0.48 0.12
C SER A 170 -11.22 0.28 0.58
N TRP A 171 -11.22 1.60 0.42
CA TRP A 171 -10.15 2.46 0.93
C TRP A 171 -10.05 2.48 2.46
N LEU A 172 -11.10 2.03 3.15
CA LEU A 172 -11.18 1.97 4.61
C LEU A 172 -10.72 0.62 5.13
N THR A 173 -11.29 -0.47 4.60
CA THR A 173 -11.08 -1.81 5.15
C THR A 173 -10.06 -2.64 4.37
N ASN A 174 -9.65 -2.18 3.19
CA ASN A 174 -8.83 -2.91 2.22
C ASN A 174 -9.46 -4.28 1.82
N GLN A 175 -10.76 -4.44 2.03
CA GLN A 175 -11.52 -5.62 1.61
C GLN A 175 -12.12 -5.41 0.22
N VAL A 176 -12.43 -6.51 -0.45
CA VAL A 176 -13.17 -6.48 -1.71
C VAL A 176 -14.63 -6.15 -1.43
N GLU A 177 -15.15 -5.13 -2.12
CA GLU A 177 -16.55 -4.69 -2.05
C GLU A 177 -17.22 -4.75 -3.44
N PRO A 178 -18.55 -4.85 -3.51
CA PRO A 178 -19.29 -4.81 -4.78
C PRO A 178 -19.16 -3.46 -5.50
N ALA A 179 -18.92 -3.50 -6.81
CA ALA A 179 -18.91 -2.32 -7.70
C ALA A 179 -19.92 -2.52 -8.84
N LEU A 180 -19.48 -2.80 -10.08
CA LEU A 180 -20.38 -3.08 -11.21
C LEU A 180 -21.21 -4.37 -11.02
N ALA A 181 -20.75 -5.28 -10.16
CA ALA A 181 -21.56 -6.38 -9.64
C ALA A 181 -22.21 -6.01 -8.30
N GLU A 182 -23.47 -6.40 -8.09
CA GLU A 182 -24.16 -6.22 -6.80
C GLU A 182 -23.82 -7.34 -5.80
N SER A 183 -23.51 -8.54 -6.30
CA SER A 183 -23.15 -9.70 -5.48
C SER A 183 -22.50 -10.80 -6.32
N TRP A 184 -21.95 -11.80 -5.66
CA TRP A 184 -21.42 -13.00 -6.29
C TRP A 184 -21.61 -14.24 -5.41
N THR A 185 -21.59 -15.40 -6.03
CA THR A 185 -21.51 -16.71 -5.37
C THR A 185 -20.37 -17.52 -5.99
N HIS A 186 -19.87 -18.52 -5.26
CA HIS A 186 -18.89 -19.46 -5.79
C HIS A 186 -19.16 -20.89 -5.36
N SER A 187 -18.66 -21.86 -6.13
CA SER A 187 -18.69 -23.28 -5.76
C SER A 187 -17.75 -23.57 -4.58
N ASP A 188 -17.98 -24.67 -3.88
CA ASP A 188 -17.18 -25.07 -2.70
C ASP A 188 -15.70 -25.28 -3.02
N ASP A 189 -15.37 -25.68 -4.26
CA ASP A 189 -14.00 -25.83 -4.76
C ASP A 189 -13.34 -24.51 -5.20
N GLY A 190 -14.12 -23.41 -5.24
CA GLY A 190 -13.66 -22.09 -5.68
C GLY A 190 -13.36 -21.98 -7.18
N LEU A 191 -13.80 -22.95 -7.99
CA LEU A 191 -13.54 -22.99 -9.43
C LEU A 191 -14.61 -22.27 -10.24
N THR A 192 -15.86 -22.25 -9.80
CA THR A 192 -16.96 -21.56 -10.48
C THR A 192 -17.37 -20.34 -9.68
N TRP A 193 -17.39 -19.16 -10.32
CA TRP A 193 -17.87 -17.91 -9.73
C TRP A 193 -19.00 -17.35 -10.58
N THR A 194 -20.09 -16.93 -9.94
CA THR A 194 -21.24 -16.31 -10.62
C THR A 194 -21.49 -14.94 -10.03
N PHE A 195 -21.39 -13.91 -10.86
CA PHE A 195 -21.65 -12.51 -10.51
C PHE A 195 -23.03 -12.09 -10.98
N SER A 196 -23.78 -11.43 -10.11
CA SER A 196 -25.00 -10.71 -10.45
C SER A 196 -24.64 -9.24 -10.67
N LEU A 197 -24.92 -8.73 -11.86
CA LEU A 197 -24.60 -7.38 -12.27
C LEU A 197 -25.69 -6.40 -11.87
N ARG A 198 -25.27 -5.16 -11.62
CA ARG A 198 -26.17 -4.04 -11.40
C ARG A 198 -26.99 -3.75 -12.66
N ARG A 199 -28.27 -3.38 -12.47
CA ARG A 199 -29.20 -3.03 -13.56
C ARG A 199 -29.35 -1.51 -13.76
N ASP A 200 -28.83 -0.72 -12.83
CA ASP A 200 -28.90 0.74 -12.81
C ASP A 200 -27.66 1.40 -13.42
N VAL A 201 -26.67 0.62 -13.85
CA VAL A 201 -25.45 1.11 -14.49
C VAL A 201 -25.67 1.41 -15.96
N ARG A 202 -25.18 2.57 -16.40
CA ARG A 202 -25.10 2.97 -17.81
C ARG A 202 -23.68 3.41 -18.13
N TRP A 203 -23.29 3.16 -19.37
CA TRP A 203 -22.11 3.78 -19.97
C TRP A 203 -22.30 5.30 -20.08
N HIS A 204 -21.21 6.03 -20.26
CA HIS A 204 -21.23 7.50 -20.39
C HIS A 204 -22.12 8.00 -21.53
N ASP A 205 -22.31 7.21 -22.58
CA ASP A 205 -23.20 7.49 -23.72
C ASP A 205 -24.68 7.12 -23.47
N GLY A 206 -24.99 6.54 -22.31
CA GLY A 206 -26.33 6.16 -21.88
C GLY A 206 -26.75 4.72 -22.20
N GLU A 207 -25.94 3.96 -22.96
CA GLU A 207 -26.20 2.54 -23.21
C GLU A 207 -26.14 1.74 -21.89
N PRO A 208 -26.97 0.71 -21.71
CA PRO A 208 -26.96 -0.10 -20.51
C PRO A 208 -25.68 -0.95 -20.42
N PHE A 209 -25.12 -1.05 -19.22
CA PHE A 209 -24.04 -2.00 -18.92
C PHE A 209 -24.61 -3.41 -18.74
N THR A 210 -24.02 -4.41 -19.41
CA THR A 210 -24.52 -5.80 -19.40
C THR A 210 -23.42 -6.84 -19.27
N ALA A 211 -23.82 -8.09 -19.01
CA ALA A 211 -22.93 -9.25 -18.97
C ALA A 211 -22.13 -9.46 -20.27
N ARG A 212 -22.63 -8.96 -21.41
CA ARG A 212 -21.94 -9.07 -22.71
C ARG A 212 -20.71 -8.18 -22.78
N ASP A 213 -20.69 -7.07 -22.06
CA ASP A 213 -19.51 -6.19 -21.96
C ASP A 213 -18.38 -6.86 -21.17
N VAL A 214 -18.76 -7.59 -20.12
CA VAL A 214 -17.83 -8.38 -19.30
C VAL A 214 -17.25 -9.54 -20.12
N GLU A 215 -18.11 -10.33 -20.76
CA GLU A 215 -17.69 -11.44 -21.63
C GLU A 215 -16.77 -10.95 -22.75
N PHE A 216 -17.14 -9.86 -23.43
CA PHE A 216 -16.32 -9.21 -24.45
C PHE A 216 -14.95 -8.79 -23.91
N THR A 217 -14.92 -8.11 -22.77
CA THR A 217 -13.67 -7.64 -22.14
C THR A 217 -12.69 -8.79 -21.92
N PHE A 218 -13.13 -9.87 -21.28
CA PHE A 218 -12.22 -10.99 -20.98
C PHE A 218 -11.86 -11.78 -22.25
N ASN A 219 -12.84 -12.14 -23.07
CA ASN A 219 -12.62 -13.07 -24.18
C ASN A 219 -12.01 -12.41 -25.43
N ARG A 220 -12.28 -11.12 -25.66
CA ARG A 220 -11.93 -10.43 -26.92
C ARG A 220 -10.90 -9.32 -26.76
N ILE A 221 -10.69 -8.81 -25.55
CA ILE A 221 -9.61 -7.86 -25.25
C ILE A 221 -8.49 -8.56 -24.46
N ILE A 222 -8.78 -9.02 -23.24
CA ILE A 222 -7.77 -9.55 -22.33
C ILE A 222 -7.10 -10.80 -22.90
N TYR A 223 -7.88 -11.78 -23.39
CA TYR A 223 -7.35 -13.03 -23.94
C TYR A 223 -7.04 -13.02 -25.44
N ASN A 224 -7.13 -11.86 -26.10
CA ASN A 224 -6.77 -11.73 -27.50
C ASN A 224 -5.25 -11.52 -27.67
N ASP A 225 -4.55 -12.53 -28.18
CA ASP A 225 -3.09 -12.55 -28.29
C ASP A 225 -2.50 -11.39 -29.11
N ASP A 226 -3.29 -10.80 -30.03
CA ASP A 226 -2.87 -9.65 -30.85
C ASP A 226 -2.94 -8.31 -30.08
N ILE A 227 -3.60 -8.27 -28.93
CA ILE A 227 -3.70 -7.09 -28.08
C ILE A 227 -2.68 -7.23 -26.93
N PRO A 228 -1.80 -6.24 -26.69
CA PRO A 228 -0.84 -6.31 -25.58
C PRO A 228 -1.48 -5.88 -24.25
N ALA A 229 -2.54 -6.59 -23.82
CA ALA A 229 -3.30 -6.25 -22.63
C ALA A 229 -2.51 -6.57 -21.35
N SER A 230 -2.09 -5.55 -20.61
CA SER A 230 -1.28 -5.70 -19.38
C SER A 230 -1.99 -6.54 -18.30
N SER A 231 -3.32 -6.56 -18.29
CA SER A 231 -4.10 -7.36 -17.34
C SER A 231 -4.11 -8.86 -17.64
N ARG A 232 -3.72 -9.30 -18.86
CA ARG A 232 -3.72 -10.72 -19.26
C ARG A 232 -2.96 -11.60 -18.28
N ASP A 233 -1.80 -11.16 -17.81
CA ASP A 233 -0.95 -11.94 -16.92
C ASP A 233 -1.63 -12.23 -15.57
N SER A 234 -2.53 -11.36 -15.12
CA SER A 234 -3.32 -11.57 -13.89
C SER A 234 -4.39 -12.67 -14.05
N PHE A 235 -4.67 -13.07 -15.29
CA PHE A 235 -5.72 -14.02 -15.67
C PHE A 235 -5.17 -15.23 -16.44
N THR A 236 -3.86 -15.38 -16.51
CA THR A 236 -3.18 -16.57 -17.04
C THR A 236 -2.72 -17.42 -15.85
N PHE A 237 -3.37 -18.56 -15.65
CA PHE A 237 -3.19 -19.37 -14.45
C PHE A 237 -2.11 -20.42 -14.68
N ARG A 238 -1.07 -20.41 -13.85
CA ARG A 238 -0.01 -21.42 -13.85
C ARG A 238 -0.10 -22.27 -12.59
N PHE A 239 -0.23 -23.58 -12.74
CA PHE A 239 -0.39 -24.50 -11.61
C PHE A 239 0.34 -25.83 -11.87
N LEU A 240 0.78 -26.48 -10.81
CA LEU A 240 1.43 -27.78 -10.88
C LEU A 240 0.34 -28.87 -10.95
N ASP A 241 0.31 -29.58 -12.06
CA ASP A 241 -0.51 -30.77 -12.21
C ASP A 241 0.10 -31.91 -11.37
N GLN A 242 -0.65 -32.36 -10.37
CA GLN A 242 -0.15 -33.33 -9.37
C GLN A 242 0.05 -34.74 -9.95
N GLU A 243 -0.66 -35.08 -11.03
CA GLU A 243 -0.58 -36.41 -11.64
C GLU A 243 0.64 -36.54 -12.55
N SER A 244 0.87 -35.53 -13.39
CA SER A 244 1.98 -35.47 -14.33
C SER A 244 3.27 -34.89 -13.71
N GLY A 245 3.16 -34.15 -12.61
CA GLY A 245 4.27 -33.40 -12.01
C GLY A 245 4.77 -32.25 -12.89
N GLN A 246 3.98 -31.80 -13.87
CA GLN A 246 4.35 -30.74 -14.81
C GLN A 246 3.56 -29.47 -14.53
N TRP A 247 4.20 -28.32 -14.77
CA TRP A 247 3.51 -27.04 -14.75
C TRP A 247 2.60 -26.92 -15.97
N GLN A 248 1.33 -26.62 -15.73
CA GLN A 248 0.36 -26.29 -16.76
C GLN A 248 0.06 -24.80 -16.74
N GLU A 249 -0.40 -24.30 -17.88
CA GLU A 249 -0.90 -22.95 -18.05
C GLU A 249 -2.29 -23.02 -18.68
N ALA A 250 -3.24 -22.29 -18.13
CA ALA A 250 -4.60 -22.25 -18.65
C ALA A 250 -5.25 -20.87 -18.44
N ARG A 251 -6.28 -20.61 -19.24
CA ARG A 251 -7.16 -19.43 -19.13
C ARG A 251 -8.46 -19.84 -18.46
N MET A 252 -9.13 -18.91 -17.78
CA MET A 252 -10.50 -19.13 -17.34
C MET A 252 -11.46 -18.97 -18.52
N SER A 253 -12.65 -19.55 -18.42
CA SER A 253 -13.76 -19.20 -19.33
C SER A 253 -14.69 -18.19 -18.69
N VAL A 254 -15.16 -17.24 -19.49
CA VAL A 254 -16.13 -16.22 -19.08
C VAL A 254 -17.36 -16.33 -19.98
N ALA A 255 -18.53 -16.43 -19.38
CA ALA A 255 -19.80 -16.58 -20.09
C ALA A 255 -20.86 -15.61 -19.56
N ALA A 256 -21.50 -14.88 -20.48
CA ALA A 256 -22.73 -14.15 -20.18
C ALA A 256 -23.91 -15.15 -20.14
N VAL A 257 -24.30 -15.58 -18.94
CA VAL A 257 -25.39 -16.55 -18.73
C VAL A 257 -26.74 -15.95 -19.12
N ASP A 258 -26.95 -14.68 -18.77
CA ASP A 258 -28.04 -13.83 -19.22
C ASP A 258 -27.57 -12.37 -19.27
N GLU A 259 -28.48 -11.40 -19.41
CA GLU A 259 -28.15 -9.98 -19.54
C GLU A 259 -27.41 -9.39 -18.32
N TYR A 260 -27.64 -9.92 -17.11
CA TYR A 260 -27.09 -9.39 -15.86
C TYR A 260 -26.43 -10.49 -15.00
N THR A 261 -26.12 -11.64 -15.57
CA THR A 261 -25.44 -12.73 -14.87
C THR A 261 -24.22 -13.18 -15.66
N VAL A 262 -23.04 -13.09 -15.04
CA VAL A 262 -21.77 -13.55 -15.63
C VAL A 262 -21.22 -14.70 -14.81
N ARG A 263 -20.79 -15.76 -15.50
CA ARG A 263 -20.11 -16.89 -14.90
C ARG A 263 -18.65 -16.94 -15.34
N PHE A 264 -17.77 -17.21 -14.38
CA PHE A 264 -16.36 -17.48 -14.57
C PHE A 264 -16.06 -18.91 -14.13
N ASP A 265 -15.35 -19.67 -14.95
CA ASP A 265 -14.82 -20.99 -14.59
C ASP A 265 -13.30 -20.98 -14.63
N LEU A 266 -12.69 -21.12 -13.47
CA LEU A 266 -11.25 -21.11 -13.27
C LEU A 266 -10.68 -22.52 -13.44
N PRO A 267 -9.47 -22.65 -14.02
CA PRO A 267 -8.78 -23.94 -14.13
C PRO A 267 -8.19 -24.42 -12.79
N VAL A 268 -7.99 -23.50 -11.85
CA VAL A 268 -7.44 -23.77 -10.52
C VAL A 268 -8.00 -22.75 -9.52
N SER A 269 -8.16 -23.15 -8.26
CA SER A 269 -8.57 -22.24 -7.20
C SER A 269 -7.55 -21.10 -7.06
N PHE A 270 -8.03 -19.85 -7.10
CA PHE A 270 -7.18 -18.67 -7.12
C PHE A 270 -7.63 -17.67 -6.04
N ALA A 271 -6.92 -17.65 -4.91
CA ALA A 271 -7.29 -16.81 -3.76
C ALA A 271 -7.44 -15.31 -4.09
N PRO A 272 -6.61 -14.69 -4.95
CA PRO A 272 -6.76 -13.28 -5.33
C PRO A 272 -7.90 -12.98 -6.31
N PHE A 273 -8.70 -13.97 -6.74
CA PHE A 273 -9.66 -13.82 -7.84
C PHE A 273 -10.62 -12.63 -7.66
N LEU A 274 -11.26 -12.52 -6.49
CA LEU A 274 -12.18 -11.41 -6.21
C LEU A 274 -11.52 -10.04 -6.28
N ARG A 275 -10.24 -9.92 -5.90
CA ARG A 275 -9.47 -8.68 -6.01
C ARG A 275 -9.11 -8.37 -7.47
N ALA A 276 -8.84 -9.40 -8.27
CA ALA A 276 -8.58 -9.26 -9.70
C ALA A 276 -9.81 -8.81 -10.49
N MET A 277 -11.03 -9.06 -10.00
CA MET A 277 -12.28 -8.60 -10.61
C MET A 277 -12.49 -7.07 -10.55
N GLY A 278 -11.57 -6.33 -9.91
CA GLY A 278 -11.47 -4.87 -10.03
C GLY A 278 -10.83 -4.40 -11.35
N THR A 279 -10.45 -5.31 -12.24
CA THR A 279 -10.03 -4.95 -13.60
C THR A 279 -11.13 -4.21 -14.34
N ALA A 280 -10.76 -3.19 -15.10
CA ALA A 280 -11.67 -2.40 -15.91
C ALA A 280 -12.48 -3.25 -16.90
N ILE A 281 -13.77 -2.95 -17.03
CA ILE A 281 -14.65 -3.47 -18.07
C ILE A 281 -14.78 -2.45 -19.21
N TYR A 282 -14.84 -2.94 -20.45
CA TYR A 282 -14.85 -2.14 -21.67
C TYR A 282 -16.20 -2.20 -22.41
N PRO A 283 -16.64 -1.09 -23.03
CA PRO A 283 -17.91 -1.03 -23.75
C PRO A 283 -17.84 -1.83 -25.06
N ARG A 284 -18.54 -2.97 -25.11
CA ARG A 284 -18.55 -3.81 -26.31
C ARG A 284 -19.05 -3.05 -27.53
N HIS A 285 -20.14 -2.29 -27.37
CA HIS A 285 -20.79 -1.56 -28.46
C HIS A 285 -19.91 -0.49 -29.11
N VAL A 286 -18.87 0.01 -28.41
CA VAL A 286 -17.92 0.98 -28.93
C VAL A 286 -16.68 0.29 -29.51
N LEU A 287 -16.15 -0.70 -28.80
CA LEU A 287 -14.80 -1.23 -29.06
C LEU A 287 -14.75 -2.50 -29.91
N GLU A 288 -15.87 -3.23 -30.07
CA GLU A 288 -15.91 -4.48 -30.84
C GLU A 288 -15.40 -4.29 -32.28
N LYS A 289 -15.74 -3.17 -32.92
CA LYS A 289 -15.27 -2.84 -34.28
C LYS A 289 -13.73 -2.80 -34.39
N TYR A 290 -13.04 -2.23 -33.41
CA TYR A 290 -11.57 -2.12 -33.45
C TYR A 290 -10.91 -3.49 -33.20
N VAL A 291 -11.54 -4.34 -32.39
CA VAL A 291 -11.07 -5.72 -32.20
C VAL A 291 -11.22 -6.53 -33.48
N ASP A 292 -12.37 -6.42 -34.16
CA ASP A 292 -12.64 -7.15 -35.40
C ASP A 292 -11.78 -6.67 -36.57
N GLU A 293 -11.43 -5.38 -36.60
CA GLU A 293 -10.53 -4.79 -37.58
C GLU A 293 -9.04 -5.00 -37.26
N GLY A 294 -8.70 -5.49 -36.07
CA GLY A 294 -7.31 -5.65 -35.61
C GLY A 294 -6.61 -4.33 -35.29
N THR A 295 -7.37 -3.27 -35.02
CA THR A 295 -6.91 -1.89 -34.76
C THR A 295 -7.14 -1.43 -33.31
N PHE A 296 -7.41 -2.38 -32.41
CA PHE A 296 -7.73 -2.07 -31.01
C PHE A 296 -6.58 -1.38 -30.29
N ALA A 297 -5.32 -1.71 -30.59
CA ALA A 297 -4.16 -1.12 -29.93
C ALA A 297 -4.02 0.39 -30.26
N GLU A 298 -4.53 0.82 -31.41
CA GLU A 298 -4.53 2.20 -31.88
C GLU A 298 -5.79 2.97 -31.48
N ALA A 299 -6.84 2.29 -31.00
CA ALA A 299 -8.05 2.92 -30.52
C ALA A 299 -7.79 3.77 -29.27
N TRP A 300 -8.53 4.88 -29.13
CA TRP A 300 -8.47 5.77 -27.97
C TRP A 300 -7.06 6.32 -27.69
N GLY A 301 -6.38 6.76 -28.76
CA GLY A 301 -5.18 7.58 -28.65
C GLY A 301 -5.47 8.97 -28.05
N VAL A 302 -4.43 9.71 -27.69
CA VAL A 302 -4.55 11.06 -27.10
C VAL A 302 -5.25 12.09 -27.98
N ASP A 303 -5.22 11.88 -29.29
CA ASP A 303 -5.91 12.72 -30.29
C ASP A 303 -7.38 12.33 -30.49
N THR A 304 -7.86 11.30 -29.79
CA THR A 304 -9.27 10.89 -29.86
C THR A 304 -10.14 11.92 -29.17
N GLU A 305 -11.27 12.26 -29.79
CA GLU A 305 -12.24 13.18 -29.23
C GLU A 305 -12.68 12.71 -27.82
N PRO A 306 -12.61 13.55 -26.78
CA PRO A 306 -12.93 13.17 -25.41
C PRO A 306 -14.28 12.47 -25.23
N ALA A 307 -15.28 12.86 -26.02
CA ALA A 307 -16.63 12.28 -25.99
C ALA A 307 -16.70 10.84 -26.52
N GLU A 308 -15.68 10.35 -27.23
CA GLU A 308 -15.59 8.96 -27.70
C GLU A 308 -14.98 8.00 -26.67
N ILE A 309 -14.41 8.54 -25.58
CA ILE A 309 -13.84 7.74 -24.50
C ILE A 309 -14.96 7.41 -23.51
N ILE A 310 -15.50 6.20 -23.64
CA ILE A 310 -16.70 5.76 -22.92
C ILE A 310 -16.35 4.77 -21.81
N GLY A 311 -16.75 5.09 -20.59
CA GLY A 311 -16.61 4.27 -19.39
C GLY A 311 -17.92 4.19 -18.58
N THR A 312 -17.89 3.57 -17.40
CA THR A 312 -19.02 3.55 -16.44
C THR A 312 -18.80 4.49 -15.25
N GLY A 313 -17.59 5.00 -15.10
CA GLY A 313 -17.10 5.68 -13.91
C GLY A 313 -17.73 7.04 -13.62
N PRO A 314 -17.36 7.63 -12.46
CA PRO A 314 -17.95 8.87 -11.94
C PRO A 314 -17.64 10.12 -12.76
N PHE A 315 -16.63 10.09 -13.64
CA PHE A 315 -16.26 11.23 -14.48
C PHE A 315 -16.04 10.84 -15.95
N THR A 316 -16.22 11.81 -16.84
CA THR A 316 -15.90 11.77 -18.27
C THR A 316 -14.78 12.77 -18.58
N ILE A 317 -14.05 12.60 -19.68
CA ILE A 317 -13.09 13.62 -20.12
C ILE A 317 -13.87 14.78 -20.74
N GLU A 318 -13.64 15.99 -20.25
CA GLU A 318 -14.19 17.22 -20.85
C GLU A 318 -13.20 17.82 -21.85
N SER A 319 -11.92 17.93 -21.48
CA SER A 319 -10.88 18.49 -22.34
C SER A 319 -9.51 17.93 -21.97
N TYR A 320 -8.64 17.80 -22.98
CA TYR A 320 -7.25 17.45 -22.80
C TYR A 320 -6.37 18.33 -23.68
N ASP A 321 -5.43 19.02 -23.05
CA ASP A 321 -4.30 19.67 -23.67
C ASP A 321 -3.03 18.99 -23.13
N PRO A 322 -2.22 18.32 -23.98
CA PRO A 322 -1.06 17.55 -23.53
C PRO A 322 0.04 18.41 -22.90
N ASP A 323 0.08 19.71 -23.18
CA ASP A 323 1.11 20.62 -22.67
C ASP A 323 0.62 21.42 -21.44
N GLU A 324 -0.70 21.56 -21.26
CA GLU A 324 -1.26 22.41 -20.19
C GLU A 324 -2.05 21.63 -19.13
N GLN A 325 -3.10 20.90 -19.50
CA GLN A 325 -4.04 20.34 -18.52
C GLN A 325 -5.01 19.27 -19.06
N LEU A 326 -5.57 18.48 -18.15
CA LEU A 326 -6.73 17.61 -18.39
C LEU A 326 -7.85 17.95 -17.41
N THR A 327 -9.06 18.10 -17.93
CA THR A 327 -10.26 18.33 -17.12
C THR A 327 -11.22 17.16 -17.27
N LEU A 328 -11.57 16.55 -16.14
CA LEU A 328 -12.64 15.59 -16.02
C LEU A 328 -13.89 16.29 -15.50
N ARG A 329 -15.05 15.94 -16.06
CA ARG A 329 -16.35 16.44 -15.61
C ARG A 329 -17.19 15.30 -15.06
N ARG A 330 -17.98 15.61 -14.04
CA ARG A 330 -18.92 14.67 -13.44
C ARG A 330 -19.80 13.97 -14.49
N ASN A 331 -19.92 12.65 -14.38
CA ASN A 331 -20.91 11.85 -15.09
C ASN A 331 -22.31 12.10 -14.47
N PRO A 332 -23.25 12.76 -15.19
CA PRO A 332 -24.57 13.07 -14.65
C PRO A 332 -25.45 11.83 -14.44
N ASN A 333 -25.10 10.71 -15.08
CA ASN A 333 -25.82 9.45 -15.04
C ASN A 333 -25.15 8.40 -14.12
N TYR A 334 -24.18 8.81 -13.29
CA TYR A 334 -23.49 7.87 -12.41
C TYR A 334 -24.45 7.20 -11.42
N TRP A 335 -24.28 5.90 -11.26
CA TRP A 335 -25.24 5.00 -10.60
C TRP A 335 -25.17 5.08 -9.06
N LEU A 336 -24.01 5.42 -8.50
CA LEU A 336 -23.79 5.39 -7.07
C LEU A 336 -24.47 6.57 -6.35
N ARG A 337 -25.04 6.28 -5.19
CA ARG A 337 -25.70 7.26 -4.31
C ARG A 337 -25.13 7.20 -2.89
N ASP A 338 -25.14 8.33 -2.21
CA ASP A 338 -24.81 8.38 -0.78
C ASP A 338 -25.95 7.81 0.11
N ALA A 339 -25.71 7.78 1.42
CA ALA A 339 -26.70 7.30 2.39
C ALA A 339 -27.99 8.14 2.46
N ALA A 340 -28.01 9.37 1.92
CA ALA A 340 -29.18 10.24 1.83
C ALA A 340 -29.88 10.16 0.46
N GLY A 341 -29.37 9.35 -0.48
CA GLY A 341 -29.90 9.18 -1.82
C GLY A 341 -29.41 10.22 -2.84
N ASN A 342 -28.49 11.10 -2.48
CA ASN A 342 -27.89 12.04 -3.43
C ASN A 342 -26.99 11.30 -4.40
N SER A 343 -27.03 11.68 -5.68
CA SER A 343 -26.12 11.12 -6.68
C SER A 343 -24.68 11.52 -6.38
N LEU A 344 -23.76 10.58 -6.51
CA LEU A 344 -22.32 10.83 -6.52
C LEU A 344 -21.82 11.04 -7.96
N PRO A 345 -20.56 11.48 -8.17
CA PRO A 345 -19.70 12.16 -7.21
C PRO A 345 -20.29 13.51 -6.76
N TYR A 346 -19.81 14.07 -5.64
CA TYR A 346 -20.21 15.43 -5.23
C TYR A 346 -19.57 16.52 -6.09
N LEU A 347 -18.29 16.34 -6.43
CA LEU A 347 -17.51 17.29 -7.22
C LEU A 347 -18.06 17.39 -8.65
N ASP A 348 -18.02 18.60 -9.20
CA ASP A 348 -18.37 18.87 -10.58
C ASP A 348 -17.22 18.51 -11.54
N SER A 349 -15.97 18.62 -11.09
CA SER A 349 -14.78 18.36 -11.89
C SER A 349 -13.56 17.89 -11.10
N VAL A 350 -12.65 17.22 -11.81
CA VAL A 350 -11.30 16.89 -11.37
C VAL A 350 -10.35 17.43 -12.43
N ASN A 351 -9.43 18.30 -12.03
CA ASN A 351 -8.50 18.97 -12.94
C ASN A 351 -7.08 18.50 -12.67
N PHE A 352 -6.33 18.20 -13.73
CA PHE A 352 -4.91 17.87 -13.68
C PHE A 352 -4.15 18.92 -14.48
N ARG A 353 -3.31 19.71 -13.81
CA ARG A 353 -2.43 20.69 -14.44
C ARG A 353 -1.03 20.12 -14.62
N TYR A 354 -0.44 20.29 -15.78
CA TYR A 354 0.89 19.77 -16.05
C TYR A 354 1.98 20.76 -15.64
N VAL A 355 2.97 20.24 -14.91
CA VAL A 355 4.12 20.98 -14.41
C VAL A 355 5.42 20.24 -14.76
N PRO A 356 6.57 20.92 -14.88
CA PRO A 356 7.81 20.27 -15.31
C PRO A 356 8.45 19.39 -14.24
N ASP A 357 8.19 19.64 -12.95
CA ASP A 357 8.83 18.98 -11.80
C ASP A 357 8.03 19.20 -10.50
N PHE A 358 8.48 18.57 -9.40
CA PHE A 358 7.85 18.66 -8.08
C PHE A 358 8.02 20.03 -7.40
N ASP A 359 9.06 20.80 -7.75
CA ASP A 359 9.24 22.16 -7.20
C ASP A 359 8.14 23.08 -7.72
N ALA A 360 7.83 23.01 -9.02
CA ALA A 360 6.71 23.73 -9.61
C ALA A 360 5.33 23.25 -9.06
N GLU A 361 5.18 21.95 -8.78
CA GLU A 361 3.98 21.42 -8.08
C GLU A 361 3.80 22.08 -6.70
N LEU A 362 4.87 22.12 -5.90
CA LEU A 362 4.86 22.73 -4.57
C LEU A 362 4.53 24.23 -4.64
N GLU A 363 5.07 24.96 -5.61
CA GLU A 363 4.77 26.38 -5.81
C GLU A 363 3.27 26.61 -6.09
N LEU A 364 2.66 25.82 -6.96
CA LEU A 364 1.22 25.89 -7.24
C LEU A 364 0.39 25.56 -5.99
N PHE A 365 0.82 24.58 -5.19
CA PHE A 365 0.12 24.21 -3.96
C PHE A 365 0.18 25.34 -2.93
N LEU A 366 1.36 25.94 -2.72
CA LEU A 366 1.54 27.07 -1.82
C LEU A 366 0.79 28.34 -2.28
N ALA A 367 0.57 28.48 -3.59
CA ALA A 367 -0.25 29.54 -4.17
C ALA A 367 -1.77 29.27 -4.07
N GLY A 368 -2.19 28.06 -3.67
CA GLY A 368 -3.59 27.64 -3.64
C GLY A 368 -4.19 27.38 -5.03
N GLU A 369 -3.35 27.13 -6.03
CA GLU A 369 -3.77 26.80 -7.40
C GLU A 369 -4.05 25.29 -7.58
N VAL A 370 -3.51 24.45 -6.69
CA VAL A 370 -3.83 23.01 -6.59
C VAL A 370 -4.15 22.64 -5.15
N ASP A 371 -5.01 21.63 -4.96
CA ASP A 371 -5.59 21.27 -3.66
C ASP A 371 -4.85 20.14 -2.95
N VAL A 372 -4.00 19.40 -3.67
CA VAL A 372 -3.28 18.23 -3.15
C VAL A 372 -1.83 18.25 -3.63
N HIS A 373 -0.91 18.00 -2.70
CA HIS A 373 0.52 17.89 -2.98
C HIS A 373 1.13 16.69 -2.23
N GLY A 374 1.95 15.93 -2.95
CA GLY A 374 2.70 14.82 -2.39
C GLY A 374 3.98 15.29 -1.69
N VAL A 375 3.93 15.47 -0.37
CA VAL A 375 5.06 15.99 0.42
C VAL A 375 6.31 15.11 0.31
N LEU A 376 7.39 15.67 -0.24
CA LEU A 376 8.72 15.08 -0.26
C LEU A 376 9.37 15.16 1.12
N GLY A 377 10.33 14.28 1.36
CA GLY A 377 11.02 14.21 2.66
C GLY A 377 11.73 15.52 3.03
N GLU A 378 12.29 16.23 2.05
CA GLU A 378 12.99 17.51 2.27
C GLU A 378 12.05 18.69 2.56
N GLU A 379 10.81 18.61 2.10
CA GLU A 379 9.79 19.65 2.28
C GLU A 379 9.08 19.51 3.63
N TYR A 380 9.03 18.29 4.19
CA TYR A 380 8.18 17.97 5.33
C TYR A 380 8.38 18.92 6.52
N ALA A 381 9.62 19.23 6.91
CA ALA A 381 9.88 20.07 8.07
C ALA A 381 9.34 21.50 7.89
N ASP A 382 9.52 22.07 6.70
CA ASP A 382 9.05 23.41 6.36
C ASP A 382 7.52 23.44 6.24
N LEU A 383 6.93 22.55 5.44
CA LEU A 383 5.48 22.46 5.29
C LEU A 383 4.77 22.19 6.63
N LYS A 384 5.33 21.31 7.46
CA LYS A 384 4.76 21.02 8.78
C LYS A 384 4.78 22.22 9.71
N SER A 385 5.79 23.10 9.59
CA SER A 385 5.82 24.35 10.37
C SER A 385 4.75 25.36 9.93
N ARG A 386 4.34 25.29 8.66
CA ARG A 386 3.32 26.16 8.05
C ARG A 386 1.90 25.65 8.21
N GLU A 387 1.70 24.36 8.51
CA GLU A 387 0.38 23.72 8.62
C GLU A 387 -0.57 24.44 9.60
N ALA A 388 -0.06 25.04 10.69
CA ALA A 388 -0.91 25.71 11.67
C ALA A 388 -1.55 27.02 11.17
N ASP A 389 -0.85 27.73 10.27
CA ASP A 389 -1.28 29.02 9.72
C ASP A 389 -1.67 28.92 8.23
N GLY A 390 -1.41 27.77 7.60
CA GLY A 390 -1.74 27.47 6.21
C GLY A 390 -3.14 26.86 6.06
N ASP A 391 -3.69 26.96 4.86
CA ASP A 391 -4.97 26.35 4.51
C ASP A 391 -4.79 24.91 4.01
N PHE A 392 -4.04 24.10 4.76
CA PHE A 392 -3.79 22.71 4.43
C PHE A 392 -3.53 21.84 5.66
N THR A 393 -3.62 20.52 5.49
CA THR A 393 -3.28 19.53 6.53
C THR A 393 -2.37 18.46 5.94
N ILE A 394 -1.36 18.05 6.71
CA ILE A 394 -0.40 17.03 6.31
C ILE A 394 -0.76 15.69 6.97
N HIS A 395 -1.07 14.70 6.12
CA HIS A 395 -1.38 13.35 6.58
C HIS A 395 -0.21 12.38 6.38
N ARG A 396 0.43 11.98 7.47
CA ARG A 396 1.44 10.90 7.44
C ARG A 396 0.75 9.54 7.51
N ARG A 397 0.67 8.83 6.38
CA ARG A 397 -0.10 7.59 6.22
C ARG A 397 0.72 6.29 6.30
N GLY A 398 2.04 6.39 6.54
CA GLY A 398 2.95 5.23 6.53
C GLY A 398 3.45 4.89 5.12
N PRO A 399 4.02 3.69 4.92
CA PRO A 399 4.51 3.27 3.61
C PRO A 399 3.37 3.23 2.58
N THR A 400 3.66 3.55 1.33
CA THR A 400 2.69 3.43 0.24
C THR A 400 2.51 1.96 -0.19
N PHE A 401 1.44 1.62 -0.90
CA PHE A 401 1.33 0.31 -1.56
C PHE A 401 2.30 0.12 -2.73
N GLY A 402 2.90 1.21 -3.23
CA GLY A 402 3.91 1.19 -4.27
C GLY A 402 5.33 0.98 -3.73
N SER A 403 6.25 0.67 -4.64
CA SER A 403 7.68 0.55 -4.38
C SER A 403 8.48 1.30 -5.44
N THR A 404 9.66 1.79 -5.07
CA THR A 404 10.67 2.22 -6.05
C THR A 404 11.61 1.05 -6.29
N PHE A 405 11.84 0.71 -7.55
CA PHE A 405 12.59 -0.49 -7.93
C PHE A 405 13.54 -0.22 -9.09
N LEU A 406 14.58 -1.06 -9.18
CA LEU A 406 15.47 -1.16 -10.32
C LEU A 406 15.13 -2.42 -11.12
N THR A 407 14.90 -2.27 -12.41
CA THR A 407 14.70 -3.40 -13.34
C THR A 407 15.86 -3.53 -14.30
N PHE A 408 16.34 -4.77 -14.45
CA PHE A 408 17.24 -5.13 -15.54
C PHE A 408 16.39 -5.64 -16.69
N ASN A 409 16.52 -5.03 -17.87
CA ASN A 409 15.81 -5.51 -19.04
C ASN A 409 16.37 -6.89 -19.45
N MET A 410 15.56 -7.93 -19.35
CA MET A 410 15.96 -9.31 -19.66
C MET A 410 15.29 -9.83 -20.94
N ASN A 411 14.76 -8.94 -21.77
CA ASN A 411 14.02 -9.31 -22.97
C ASN A 411 14.98 -9.74 -24.10
N PRO A 412 14.95 -11.02 -24.54
CA PRO A 412 15.78 -11.50 -25.65
C PRO A 412 15.20 -11.14 -27.04
N GLY A 413 14.07 -10.46 -27.05
CA GLY A 413 13.33 -10.11 -28.26
C GLY A 413 14.04 -9.10 -29.14
N ARG A 414 13.39 -8.88 -30.29
CA ARG A 414 13.82 -7.93 -31.31
C ARG A 414 12.66 -7.00 -31.63
N ASP A 415 13.02 -5.79 -31.98
CA ASP A 415 12.10 -4.82 -32.57
C ASP A 415 11.55 -5.42 -33.88
N PRO A 416 10.23 -5.54 -34.03
CA PRO A 416 9.62 -6.25 -35.16
C PRO A 416 9.85 -5.53 -36.50
N ASP A 417 10.00 -4.20 -36.48
CA ASP A 417 10.15 -3.39 -37.70
C ASP A 417 11.60 -3.37 -38.20
N SER A 418 12.56 -3.17 -37.30
CA SER A 418 13.99 -3.07 -37.62
C SER A 418 14.74 -4.40 -37.53
N GLY A 419 14.17 -5.40 -36.85
CA GLY A 419 14.81 -6.68 -36.53
C GLY A 419 15.98 -6.59 -35.53
N GLN A 420 16.26 -5.40 -35.00
CA GLN A 420 17.35 -5.19 -34.04
C GLN A 420 16.97 -5.74 -32.66
N PRO A 421 17.92 -6.36 -31.93
CA PRO A 421 17.64 -6.81 -30.57
C PRO A 421 17.37 -5.60 -29.67
N TYR A 422 16.43 -5.74 -28.73
CA TYR A 422 16.12 -4.66 -27.78
C TYR A 422 17.32 -4.30 -26.89
N LEU A 423 18.26 -5.24 -26.73
CA LEU A 423 19.51 -5.05 -26.01
C LEU A 423 20.66 -5.64 -26.80
N GLU A 424 21.84 -5.02 -26.68
CA GLU A 424 23.07 -5.64 -27.14
C GLU A 424 23.25 -7.03 -26.47
N PRO A 425 23.68 -8.07 -27.21
CA PRO A 425 23.77 -9.43 -26.67
C PRO A 425 24.62 -9.56 -25.40
N LYS A 426 25.69 -8.77 -25.28
CA LYS A 426 26.55 -8.73 -24.07
C LYS A 426 25.79 -8.17 -22.86
N VAL A 427 25.01 -7.10 -23.04
CA VAL A 427 24.20 -6.49 -21.98
C VAL A 427 23.11 -7.45 -21.52
N LEU A 428 22.43 -8.10 -22.47
CA LEU A 428 21.43 -9.13 -22.17
C LEU A 428 22.06 -10.28 -21.35
N ALA A 429 23.27 -10.72 -21.72
CA ALA A 429 23.99 -11.75 -20.97
C ALA A 429 24.30 -11.32 -19.53
N TRP A 430 24.71 -10.06 -19.32
CA TRP A 430 24.94 -9.53 -17.97
C TRP A 430 23.64 -9.44 -17.17
N PHE A 431 22.58 -8.87 -17.76
CA PHE A 431 21.30 -8.63 -17.09
C PHE A 431 20.57 -9.93 -16.76
N THR A 432 20.75 -10.98 -17.56
CA THR A 432 20.20 -12.33 -17.29
C THR A 432 21.05 -13.13 -16.30
N ASN A 433 22.30 -12.75 -16.02
CA ASN A 433 23.15 -13.38 -15.02
C ASN A 433 22.69 -13.06 -13.58
N THR A 434 22.28 -14.10 -12.85
CA THR A 434 21.78 -13.95 -11.47
C THR A 434 22.84 -13.45 -10.49
N GLU A 435 24.09 -13.87 -10.63
CA GLU A 435 25.18 -13.41 -9.76
C GLU A 435 25.51 -11.94 -10.00
N PHE A 436 25.45 -11.47 -11.25
CA PHE A 436 25.57 -10.04 -11.55
C PHE A 436 24.45 -9.23 -10.85
N ARG A 437 23.19 -9.66 -10.95
CA ARG A 437 22.08 -8.98 -10.26
C ARG A 437 22.22 -9.00 -8.74
N ARG A 438 22.79 -10.07 -8.17
CA ARG A 438 23.10 -10.16 -6.72
C ARG A 438 24.23 -9.20 -6.32
N ALA A 439 25.28 -9.10 -7.12
CA ALA A 439 26.34 -8.12 -6.90
C ALA A 439 25.80 -6.68 -6.95
N ALA A 440 25.00 -6.36 -7.98
CA ALA A 440 24.32 -5.07 -8.07
C ALA A 440 23.38 -4.81 -6.89
N ALA A 441 22.68 -5.81 -6.36
CA ALA A 441 21.81 -5.63 -5.19
C ALA A 441 22.59 -5.27 -3.91
N HIS A 442 23.80 -5.84 -3.74
CA HIS A 442 24.71 -5.55 -2.64
C HIS A 442 25.41 -4.19 -2.75
N SER A 443 25.45 -3.56 -3.94
CA SER A 443 26.03 -2.23 -4.10
C SER A 443 25.06 -1.08 -3.88
N ILE A 444 23.77 -1.37 -3.63
CA ILE A 444 22.75 -0.35 -3.40
C ILE A 444 22.65 -0.04 -1.91
N ASP A 445 23.17 1.13 -1.51
CA ASP A 445 23.03 1.66 -0.16
C ASP A 445 21.62 2.23 0.06
N ARG A 446 20.72 1.40 0.61
CA ARG A 446 19.33 1.77 0.88
C ARG A 446 19.22 2.74 2.05
N ASP A 447 20.11 2.66 3.03
CA ASP A 447 20.09 3.55 4.19
C ASP A 447 20.53 4.95 3.79
N GLU A 448 21.52 5.07 2.90
CA GLU A 448 21.91 6.35 2.31
C GLU A 448 20.77 6.96 1.49
N ILE A 449 20.08 6.16 0.66
CA ILE A 449 18.90 6.62 -0.09
C ILE A 449 17.83 7.16 0.87
N ILE A 450 17.49 6.41 1.91
CA ILE A 450 16.46 6.79 2.87
C ILE A 450 16.88 8.05 3.66
N GLY A 451 18.12 8.11 4.11
CA GLY A 451 18.63 9.20 4.93
C GLY A 451 18.84 10.50 4.14
N GLN A 452 19.49 10.43 2.98
CA GLN A 452 19.88 11.63 2.23
C GLN A 452 18.83 12.11 1.24
N VAL A 453 18.10 11.20 0.58
CA VAL A 453 17.10 11.57 -0.44
C VAL A 453 15.71 11.68 0.16
N LEU A 454 15.32 10.70 0.99
CA LEU A 454 13.97 10.64 1.55
C LEU A 454 13.86 11.29 2.94
N ASN A 455 14.94 11.81 3.51
CA ASN A 455 14.99 12.41 4.85
C ASN A 455 14.30 11.56 5.94
N GLY A 456 14.49 10.24 5.89
CA GLY A 456 13.90 9.29 6.83
C GLY A 456 12.45 8.90 6.55
N PHE A 457 11.82 9.42 5.50
CA PHE A 457 10.44 9.07 5.10
C PHE A 457 10.35 7.85 4.17
N GLY A 458 11.40 7.03 4.11
CA GLY A 458 11.44 5.77 3.35
C GLY A 458 11.34 4.53 4.24
N THR A 459 11.02 3.39 3.64
CA THR A 459 11.10 2.07 4.28
C THR A 459 11.92 1.16 3.39
N ALA A 460 12.98 0.56 3.95
CA ALA A 460 13.80 -0.40 3.23
C ALA A 460 12.96 -1.63 2.85
N GLN A 461 13.11 -2.10 1.62
CA GLN A 461 12.32 -3.20 1.08
C GLN A 461 13.21 -4.17 0.29
N TRP A 462 13.02 -5.46 0.54
CA TRP A 462 13.69 -6.58 -0.16
C TRP A 462 12.70 -7.53 -0.86
N SER A 463 11.40 -7.39 -0.58
CA SER A 463 10.32 -8.11 -1.24
C SER A 463 9.79 -7.31 -2.44
N SER A 464 9.15 -7.97 -3.41
CA SER A 464 8.38 -7.27 -4.46
C SER A 464 7.08 -6.65 -3.92
N VAL A 465 6.66 -7.01 -2.71
CA VAL A 465 5.42 -6.55 -2.09
C VAL A 465 5.72 -5.58 -0.93
N SER A 466 5.09 -4.40 -0.97
CA SER A 466 5.20 -3.39 0.10
C SER A 466 4.69 -3.91 1.45
N PRO A 467 5.30 -3.52 2.58
CA PRO A 467 4.76 -3.79 3.92
C PRO A 467 3.30 -3.37 4.11
N SER A 468 2.84 -2.36 3.37
CA SER A 468 1.45 -1.90 3.42
C SER A 468 0.45 -2.91 2.88
N ALA A 469 0.90 -3.93 2.15
CA ALA A 469 0.03 -4.98 1.62
C ALA A 469 -0.47 -5.97 2.68
N GLY A 470 -0.06 -5.85 3.94
CA GLY A 470 -0.55 -6.69 5.04
C GLY A 470 -0.17 -8.16 4.84
N ASP A 471 -1.16 -9.05 4.81
CA ASP A 471 -0.97 -10.51 4.70
C ASP A 471 -0.23 -10.95 3.43
N PHE A 472 -0.20 -10.11 2.39
CA PHE A 472 0.56 -10.39 1.16
C PHE A 472 2.05 -10.07 1.29
N HIS A 473 2.47 -9.34 2.33
CA HIS A 473 3.86 -9.01 2.57
C HIS A 473 4.57 -10.13 3.33
N ASN A 474 5.56 -10.74 2.69
CA ASN A 474 6.51 -11.63 3.37
C ASN A 474 7.77 -10.86 3.80
N PRO A 475 8.02 -10.66 5.11
CA PRO A 475 9.23 -10.01 5.61
C PRO A 475 10.46 -10.95 5.62
N ASP A 476 10.25 -12.26 5.50
CA ASP A 476 11.26 -13.32 5.56
C ASP A 476 11.73 -13.73 4.16
N VAL A 477 12.21 -12.73 3.42
CA VAL A 477 12.83 -12.90 2.10
C VAL A 477 14.36 -12.80 2.20
N PRO A 478 15.12 -13.42 1.28
CA PRO A 478 16.55 -13.20 1.18
C PRO A 478 16.87 -11.70 1.07
N ARG A 479 17.79 -11.23 1.92
CA ARG A 479 18.22 -9.82 1.94
C ARG A 479 19.60 -9.68 1.32
N TYR A 480 19.77 -8.59 0.58
CA TYR A 480 21.02 -8.16 -0.02
C TYR A 480 21.40 -6.84 0.65
N GLU A 481 22.00 -6.94 1.83
CA GLU A 481 22.47 -5.77 2.57
C GLU A 481 23.60 -5.07 1.82
N TYR A 482 23.77 -3.77 2.05
CA TYR A 482 24.82 -3.00 1.41
C TYR A 482 26.21 -3.52 1.83
N ASP A 483 26.92 -4.11 0.88
CA ASP A 483 28.26 -4.69 1.05
C ASP A 483 29.00 -4.68 -0.31
N PRO A 484 29.63 -3.55 -0.67
CA PRO A 484 30.41 -3.43 -1.92
C PRO A 484 31.54 -4.45 -2.02
N ALA A 485 32.15 -4.84 -0.90
CA ALA A 485 33.21 -5.85 -0.89
C ALA A 485 32.65 -7.22 -1.29
N ARG A 486 31.46 -7.58 -0.80
CA ARG A 486 30.77 -8.80 -1.22
C ARG A 486 30.35 -8.75 -2.69
N ALA A 487 29.86 -7.60 -3.16
CA ALA A 487 29.54 -7.41 -4.57
C ALA A 487 30.78 -7.66 -5.47
N GLY A 488 31.92 -7.04 -5.12
CA GLY A 488 33.19 -7.26 -5.83
C GLY A 488 33.65 -8.72 -5.81
N GLN A 489 33.51 -9.43 -4.69
CA GLN A 489 33.82 -10.87 -4.62
C GLN A 489 32.94 -11.72 -5.54
N ILE A 490 31.65 -11.37 -5.68
CA ILE A 490 30.74 -12.08 -6.58
C ILE A 490 31.19 -11.88 -8.04
N LEU A 491 31.52 -10.64 -8.43
CA LEU A 491 32.03 -10.32 -9.77
C LEU A 491 33.38 -10.99 -10.04
N ASP A 492 34.29 -11.01 -9.07
CA ASP A 492 35.56 -11.73 -9.16
C ASP A 492 35.37 -13.24 -9.37
N GLY A 493 34.32 -13.82 -8.77
CA GLY A 493 33.93 -15.22 -8.95
C GLY A 493 33.41 -15.53 -10.36
N LEU A 494 32.86 -14.53 -11.06
CA LEU A 494 32.52 -14.60 -12.49
C LEU A 494 33.74 -14.41 -13.40
N GLY A 495 34.89 -14.04 -12.83
CA GLY A 495 36.09 -13.64 -13.57
C GLY A 495 35.95 -12.26 -14.21
N TRP A 496 35.02 -11.42 -13.73
CA TRP A 496 34.79 -10.09 -14.26
C TRP A 496 35.61 -9.09 -13.44
N ARG A 497 36.65 -8.52 -14.02
CA ARG A 497 37.68 -7.75 -13.31
C ARG A 497 38.14 -6.61 -14.19
N ASP A 498 38.64 -5.54 -13.57
CA ASP A 498 39.41 -4.52 -14.28
C ASP A 498 40.79 -5.12 -14.63
N THR A 499 40.98 -5.37 -15.92
CA THR A 499 42.19 -5.98 -16.49
C THR A 499 43.13 -4.95 -17.09
N ASN A 500 42.68 -3.71 -17.29
CA ASN A 500 43.42 -2.68 -18.00
C ASN A 500 43.83 -1.49 -17.09
N GLY A 501 43.28 -1.41 -15.87
CA GLY A 501 43.55 -0.40 -14.86
C GLY A 501 42.79 0.92 -15.02
N ASP A 502 41.72 0.97 -15.82
CA ASP A 502 40.90 2.17 -16.05
C ASP A 502 39.78 2.37 -15.01
N GLY A 503 39.62 1.42 -14.09
CA GLY A 503 38.61 1.45 -13.04
C GLY A 503 37.26 0.84 -13.45
N ILE A 504 37.12 0.30 -14.66
CA ILE A 504 35.91 -0.37 -15.13
C ILE A 504 36.21 -1.86 -15.30
N ARG A 505 35.30 -2.72 -14.82
CA ARG A 505 35.46 -4.17 -14.98
C ARG A 505 35.15 -4.60 -16.42
N GLU A 506 35.93 -5.55 -16.92
CA GLU A 506 35.57 -6.30 -18.12
C GLU A 506 34.96 -7.66 -17.78
N ASP A 507 34.04 -8.12 -18.64
CA ASP A 507 33.55 -9.49 -18.59
C ASP A 507 34.61 -10.51 -19.08
N SER A 508 34.30 -11.80 -18.98
CA SER A 508 35.24 -12.87 -19.38
C SER A 508 35.61 -12.87 -20.87
N ALA A 509 34.90 -12.10 -21.71
CA ALA A 509 35.19 -11.92 -23.13
C ALA A 509 35.94 -10.61 -23.42
N GLY A 510 36.30 -9.84 -22.39
CA GLY A 510 37.01 -8.56 -22.50
C GLY A 510 36.10 -7.39 -22.85
N ASN A 511 34.78 -7.50 -22.68
CA ASN A 511 33.87 -6.37 -22.87
C ASN A 511 33.81 -5.53 -21.59
N GLU A 512 34.02 -4.22 -21.73
CA GLU A 512 33.75 -3.24 -20.68
C GLU A 512 32.29 -3.32 -20.22
N ILE A 513 32.06 -3.46 -18.90
CA ILE A 513 30.73 -3.57 -18.31
C ILE A 513 30.15 -2.15 -18.12
N ALA A 514 29.57 -1.62 -19.19
CA ALA A 514 28.91 -0.32 -19.20
C ALA A 514 27.48 -0.44 -19.77
N PHE A 515 26.52 0.19 -19.10
CA PHE A 515 25.12 0.22 -19.52
C PHE A 515 24.41 1.47 -19.01
N LYS A 516 23.22 1.77 -19.57
CA LYS A 516 22.44 2.96 -19.24
C LYS A 516 21.41 2.65 -18.16
N LEU A 517 21.39 3.48 -17.11
CA LEU A 517 20.28 3.58 -16.16
C LEU A 517 19.35 4.71 -16.61
N VAL A 518 18.05 4.42 -16.71
CA VAL A 518 17.03 5.38 -17.19
C VAL A 518 16.00 5.61 -16.08
N THR A 519 15.59 6.86 -15.91
CA THR A 519 14.47 7.28 -15.06
C THR A 519 13.66 8.37 -15.76
N ASN A 520 12.48 8.72 -15.23
CA ASN A 520 11.65 9.79 -15.77
C ASN A 520 12.10 11.17 -15.29
N LYS A 521 12.18 12.12 -16.23
CA LYS A 521 12.55 13.53 -15.99
C LYS A 521 11.55 14.21 -15.05
N GLY A 522 12.03 15.12 -14.21
CA GLY A 522 11.20 15.95 -13.32
C GLY A 522 10.89 15.28 -11.98
N ASN A 523 11.25 14.00 -11.83
CA ASN A 523 11.19 13.29 -10.57
C ASN A 523 12.55 13.37 -9.85
N SER A 524 12.77 14.48 -9.14
CA SER A 524 14.01 14.79 -8.42
C SER A 524 14.45 13.67 -7.48
N VAL A 525 13.50 12.98 -6.83
CA VAL A 525 13.76 11.83 -5.97
C VAL A 525 14.42 10.69 -6.74
N ARG A 526 13.83 10.25 -7.87
CA ARG A 526 14.38 9.15 -8.67
C ARG A 526 15.70 9.51 -9.33
N GLU A 527 15.87 10.77 -9.76
CA GLU A 527 17.14 11.26 -10.32
C GLU A 527 18.28 11.15 -9.28
N ARG A 528 18.03 11.56 -8.03
CA ARG A 528 19.00 11.43 -6.93
C ARG A 528 19.26 9.98 -6.54
N VAL A 529 18.23 9.14 -6.48
CA VAL A 529 18.38 7.69 -6.22
C VAL A 529 19.20 7.02 -7.32
N ALA A 530 18.95 7.36 -8.59
CA ALA A 530 19.71 6.82 -9.72
C ALA A 530 21.20 7.21 -9.64
N ALA A 531 21.52 8.42 -9.18
CA ALA A 531 22.91 8.84 -8.96
C ALA A 531 23.60 8.01 -7.86
N ILE A 532 22.92 7.73 -6.75
CA ILE A 532 23.46 6.88 -5.66
C ILE A 532 23.70 5.45 -6.18
N ILE A 533 22.73 4.87 -6.89
CA ILE A 533 22.85 3.53 -7.49
C ILE A 533 24.01 3.49 -8.50
N SER A 534 24.10 4.51 -9.37
CA SER A 534 25.17 4.59 -10.37
C SER A 534 26.55 4.66 -9.73
N ARG A 535 26.70 5.41 -8.62
CA ARG A 535 27.95 5.45 -7.87
C ARG A 535 28.26 4.10 -7.24
N GLY A 536 27.29 3.48 -6.56
CA GLY A 536 27.49 2.16 -5.94
C GLY A 536 27.88 1.08 -6.96
N LEU A 537 27.31 1.11 -8.17
CA LEU A 537 27.71 0.23 -9.27
C LEU A 537 29.11 0.53 -9.83
N ALA A 538 29.55 1.79 -9.82
CA ALA A 538 30.89 2.17 -10.26
C ALA A 538 31.98 1.85 -9.23
N ASP A 539 31.62 1.76 -7.94
CA ASP A 539 32.55 1.44 -6.85
C ASP A 539 32.90 -0.06 -6.74
N ILE A 540 32.14 -0.94 -7.40
CA ILE A 540 32.30 -2.40 -7.33
C ILE A 540 33.03 -2.99 -8.52
#